data_AF-R2VKT9-F1
#
_entry.id   AF-R2VKT9-F1
#
_cell.length_a   1.000
_cell.length_b   1.000
_cell.length_c   1.000
_cell.angle_alpha   90.00
_cell.angle_beta   90.00
_cell.angle_gamma   90.00
#
_symmetry.space_group_name_H-M   'P 1'
#
loop_
_entity.id
_entity.type
_entity.pdbx_description
1 polymer ?
#
loop_
_entity_poly.entity_id
_entity_poly.type
_entity_poly.pdbx_seq_one_letter_code
_entity_poly.pdbx_strand_id
1 'polypeptide(L)'
;MRTSIYVETDKSVEVLSVEDLLYIAVDTTRDHFLCFTTRDKKYYGRGTLNDFEGKEWRWFFRCHRSVVVNLLNIKEINKYDRCVYFSNDEGNNTCPFSRRKYLPLRESLKEYLLT
;
A
#
# COMPACT_ATOMS: atom_id res chain seq x y z
N MET A 1 8.92 14.68 -2.22
CA MET A 1 7.88 13.66 -1.97
C MET A 1 7.09 13.48 -3.26
N ARG A 2 7.10 12.28 -3.85
CA ARG A 2 6.23 11.93 -4.99
C ARG A 2 4.76 11.91 -4.58
N THR A 3 3.92 12.71 -5.20
CA THR A 3 2.47 12.72 -4.92
C THR A 3 1.68 11.77 -5.82
N SER A 4 2.34 11.16 -6.80
CA SER A 4 1.70 10.29 -7.79
C SER A 4 2.56 9.09 -8.16
N ILE A 5 1.89 8.04 -8.63
CA ILE A 5 2.50 6.80 -9.12
C ILE A 5 2.00 6.54 -10.53
N TYR A 6 2.93 6.25 -11.43
CA TYR A 6 2.62 5.86 -12.80
C TYR A 6 2.55 4.34 -12.87
N VAL A 7 1.40 3.81 -13.28
CA VAL A 7 1.18 2.38 -13.48
C VAL A 7 1.02 2.11 -14.96
N GLU A 8 2.01 1.46 -15.55
CA GLU A 8 1.91 0.96 -16.92
C GLU A 8 1.03 -0.30 -16.93
N THR A 9 -0.15 -0.16 -17.53
CA THR A 9 -1.07 -1.27 -17.78
C THR A 9 -0.92 -1.75 -19.22
N ASP A 10 -1.56 -2.86 -19.60
CA ASP A 10 -1.54 -3.34 -20.98
C ASP A 10 -2.17 -2.37 -21.99
N LYS A 11 -2.94 -1.37 -21.54
CA LYS A 11 -3.73 -0.46 -22.40
C LYS A 11 -3.28 1.00 -22.34
N SER A 12 -2.77 1.44 -21.19
CA SER A 12 -2.51 2.85 -20.88
C SER A 12 -1.54 2.98 -19.72
N VAL A 13 -0.97 4.17 -19.57
CA VAL A 13 -0.31 4.59 -18.33
C VAL A 13 -1.33 5.31 -17.46
N GLU A 14 -1.63 4.74 -16.30
CA GLU A 14 -2.55 5.30 -15.32
C GLU A 14 -1.76 6.08 -14.27
N VAL A 15 -2.16 7.33 -14.01
CA VAL A 15 -1.55 8.18 -12.99
C VAL A 15 -2.40 8.11 -11.73
N LEU A 16 -1.87 7.50 -10.68
CA LEU A 16 -2.55 7.32 -9.41
C LEU A 16 -2.12 8.39 -8.41
N SER A 17 -3.08 9.05 -7.76
CA SER A 17 -2.81 9.86 -6.58
C SER A 17 -2.39 8.97 -5.41
N VAL A 18 -1.35 9.37 -4.69
CA VAL A 18 -0.96 8.70 -3.45
C VAL A 18 -2.07 8.78 -2.41
N GLU A 19 -2.87 9.84 -2.39
CA GLU A 19 -3.96 10.01 -1.42
C GLU A 19 -5.07 8.97 -1.60
N ASP A 20 -5.31 8.53 -2.83
CA ASP A 20 -6.35 7.53 -3.14
C ASP A 20 -5.84 6.10 -3.06
N LEU A 21 -4.52 5.88 -3.08
CA LEU A 21 -3.91 4.56 -3.03
C LEU A 21 -3.85 4.02 -1.59
N LEU A 22 -4.46 2.86 -1.36
CA LEU A 22 -4.53 2.23 -0.04
C LEU A 22 -3.32 1.34 0.24
N TYR A 23 -3.01 0.44 -0.71
CA TYR A 23 -1.86 -0.46 -0.63
C TYR A 23 -1.50 -1.03 -2.01
N ILE A 24 -0.29 -1.59 -2.08
CA ILE A 24 0.25 -2.30 -3.24
C ILE A 24 0.52 -3.74 -2.81
N ALA A 25 0.02 -4.71 -3.56
CA ALA A 25 0.25 -6.13 -3.30
C ALA A 25 0.81 -6.84 -4.53
N VAL A 26 1.53 -7.94 -4.32
CA VAL A 26 1.88 -8.85 -5.42
C VAL A 26 0.61 -9.49 -5.96
N ASP A 27 0.41 -9.47 -7.27
CA ASP A 27 -0.68 -10.21 -7.92
C ASP A 27 -0.37 -11.71 -7.85
N THR A 28 -1.28 -12.50 -7.28
CA THR A 28 -1.10 -13.95 -7.17
C THR A 28 -1.47 -14.69 -8.45
N THR A 29 -2.07 -14.00 -9.42
CA THR A 29 -2.55 -14.60 -10.68
C THR A 29 -1.59 -14.39 -11.85
N ARG A 30 -0.77 -13.34 -11.81
CA ARG A 30 0.20 -12.99 -12.85
C ARG A 30 1.58 -12.76 -12.26
N ASP A 31 2.57 -13.44 -12.82
CA ASP A 31 3.94 -13.33 -12.37
C ASP A 31 4.53 -11.94 -12.67
N HIS A 32 5.32 -11.41 -11.74
CA HIS A 32 5.91 -10.06 -11.80
C HIS A 32 4.92 -8.89 -11.95
N PHE A 33 3.65 -9.09 -11.60
CA PHE A 33 2.64 -8.03 -11.54
C PHE A 33 2.34 -7.60 -10.11
N LEU A 34 2.03 -6.32 -9.97
CA LEU A 34 1.53 -5.70 -8.75
C LEU A 34 0.09 -5.27 -8.94
N CYS A 35 -0.71 -5.39 -7.88
CA CYS A 35 -2.04 -4.86 -7.73
C CYS A 35 -2.00 -3.60 -6.87
N PHE A 36 -2.36 -2.47 -7.46
CA PHE A 36 -2.48 -1.18 -6.79
C PHE A 36 -3.96 -0.98 -6.42
N THR A 37 -4.27 -1.06 -5.14
CA THR A 37 -5.65 -0.95 -4.65
C THR A 37 -5.90 0.48 -4.21
N THR A 38 -6.73 1.19 -4.96
CA THR A 38 -7.24 2.52 -4.59
C THR A 38 -8.59 2.40 -3.88
N ARG A 39 -9.13 3.52 -3.37
CA ARG A 39 -10.49 3.58 -2.79
C ARG A 39 -11.58 3.10 -3.76
N ASP A 40 -11.43 3.43 -5.05
CA ASP A 40 -12.47 3.16 -6.03
C ASP A 40 -12.27 1.82 -6.76
N LYS A 41 -11.03 1.55 -7.18
CA LYS A 41 -10.72 0.39 -8.03
C LYS A 41 -9.29 -0.10 -7.92
N LYS A 42 -9.01 -1.20 -8.62
CA LYS A 42 -7.69 -1.83 -8.68
C LYS A 42 -7.05 -1.60 -10.04
N TYR A 43 -5.74 -1.39 -10.01
CA TYR A 43 -4.89 -1.28 -11.20
C TYR A 43 -3.82 -2.33 -11.13
N TYR A 44 -3.35 -2.77 -12.29
CA TYR A 44 -2.33 -3.79 -12.38
C TYR A 44 -1.23 -3.36 -13.33
N GLY A 45 0.01 -3.50 -12.87
CA GLY A 45 1.18 -3.14 -13.65
C GLY A 45 2.36 -4.02 -13.30
N ARG A 46 3.36 -4.04 -14.19
CA ARG A 46 4.61 -4.77 -13.95
C ARG A 46 5.45 -4.04 -12.92
N GLY A 47 6.17 -4.80 -12.09
CA GLY A 47 7.13 -4.24 -11.14
C GLY A 47 7.32 -5.11 -9.92
N THR A 48 8.07 -4.59 -8.96
CA THR A 48 8.33 -5.26 -7.69
C THR A 48 8.02 -4.33 -6.53
N LEU A 49 7.66 -4.90 -5.37
CA LEU A 49 7.39 -4.09 -4.19
C LEU A 49 8.63 -3.32 -3.69
N ASN A 50 9.83 -3.70 -4.11
CA ASN A 50 11.07 -2.99 -3.76
C ASN A 50 11.13 -1.61 -4.42
N ASP A 51 10.42 -1.39 -5.53
CA ASP A 51 10.36 -0.11 -6.24
C ASP A 51 9.65 0.99 -5.40
N PHE A 52 8.93 0.57 -4.36
CA PHE A 52 8.14 1.40 -3.44
C PHE A 52 8.75 1.48 -2.04
N GLU A 53 10.04 1.16 -1.91
CA GLU A 53 10.82 1.30 -0.69
C GLU A 53 11.80 2.48 -0.80
N GLY A 54 12.11 3.14 0.32
CA GLY A 54 13.10 4.21 0.39
C GLY A 54 12.56 5.59 0.70
N LYS A 55 13.46 6.58 0.76
CA LYS A 55 13.17 7.94 1.28
C LYS A 55 12.20 8.75 0.42
N GLU A 56 12.04 8.42 -0.85
CA GLU A 56 11.08 9.07 -1.76
C GLU A 56 9.64 8.64 -1.48
N TRP A 57 9.47 7.51 -0.78
CA TRP A 57 8.22 6.82 -0.52
C TRP A 57 7.91 6.76 0.98
N ARG A 58 8.08 7.86 1.71
CA ARG A 58 7.98 7.85 3.20
C ARG A 58 6.62 7.45 3.75
N TRP A 59 5.56 7.59 2.95
CA TRP A 59 4.22 7.11 3.29
C TRP A 59 4.02 5.62 3.01
N PHE A 60 4.98 4.92 2.43
CA PHE A 60 4.88 3.49 2.22
C PHE A 60 5.65 2.71 3.27
N PHE A 61 5.04 1.61 3.70
CA PHE A 61 5.66 0.67 4.61
C PHE A 61 5.45 -0.77 4.15
N ARG A 62 6.54 -1.55 4.05
CA ARG A 62 6.49 -2.99 3.74
C ARG A 62 5.99 -3.81 4.94
N CYS A 63 4.67 -3.87 5.10
CA CYS A 63 4.00 -4.54 6.22
C CYS A 63 3.91 -6.08 6.06
N HIS A 64 4.05 -6.59 4.84
CA HIS A 64 4.08 -8.02 4.54
C HIS A 64 5.08 -8.32 3.41
N ARG A 65 5.54 -9.57 3.29
CA ARG A 65 6.43 -9.97 2.17
C ARG A 65 5.80 -9.72 0.80
N SER A 66 4.48 -9.62 0.72
CA SER A 66 3.72 -9.38 -0.51
C SER A 66 2.85 -8.12 -0.46
N VAL A 67 3.05 -7.23 0.52
CA VAL A 67 2.24 -6.01 0.68
C VAL A 67 3.11 -4.84 1.14
N VAL A 68 2.94 -3.71 0.45
CA VAL A 68 3.34 -2.37 0.88
C VAL A 68 2.06 -1.58 1.17
N VAL A 69 1.92 -1.05 2.37
CA VAL A 69 0.74 -0.28 2.79
C VAL A 69 1.02 1.21 2.73
N ASN A 70 0.02 2.01 2.36
CA ASN A 70 0.06 3.46 2.48
C ASN A 70 -0.36 3.91 3.88
N LEU A 71 0.56 4.57 4.59
CA LEU A 71 0.36 5.11 5.93
C LEU A 71 -0.66 6.26 5.95
N LEU A 72 -0.83 7.01 4.84
CA LEU A 72 -1.80 8.13 4.76
C LEU A 72 -3.22 7.69 5.11
N ASN A 73 -3.58 6.50 4.65
CA ASN A 73 -4.97 6.05 4.63
C ASN A 73 -5.31 5.12 5.78
N ILE A 74 -4.37 4.83 6.70
CA ILE A 74 -4.60 3.89 7.80
C ILE A 74 -5.59 4.48 8.80
N LYS A 75 -6.68 3.75 9.04
CA LYS A 75 -7.63 3.99 10.13
C LYS A 75 -7.26 3.20 11.38
N GLU A 76 -6.93 1.92 11.20
CA GLU A 76 -6.69 0.99 12.31
C GLU A 76 -5.67 -0.08 11.90
N ILE A 77 -4.77 -0.43 12.83
CA ILE A 77 -3.94 -1.64 12.76
C ILE A 77 -4.50 -2.62 13.80
N ASN A 78 -5.22 -3.63 13.36
CA ASN A 78 -5.82 -4.60 14.26
C ASN A 78 -4.86 -5.77 14.51
N LYS A 79 -4.46 -5.94 15.77
CA LYS A 79 -3.48 -6.96 16.19
C LYS A 79 -4.05 -8.37 16.24
N TYR A 80 -5.37 -8.51 16.40
CA TYR A 80 -6.03 -9.81 16.59
C TYR A 80 -6.18 -10.52 15.24
N ASP A 81 -6.75 -9.84 14.25
CA ASP A 81 -6.91 -10.37 12.89
C ASP A 81 -5.64 -10.23 12.01
N ARG A 82 -4.72 -9.34 12.40
CA ARG A 82 -3.50 -8.96 11.66
C ARG A 82 -3.77 -8.26 10.33
N CYS A 83 -4.76 -7.37 10.33
CA CYS A 83 -5.14 -6.55 9.20
C CYS A 83 -4.94 -5.05 9.47
N VAL A 84 -4.68 -4.32 8.39
CA VAL A 84 -4.78 -2.86 8.34
C VAL A 84 -6.11 -2.50 7.68
N TYR A 85 -6.83 -1.57 8.30
CA TYR A 85 -8.09 -1.00 7.83
C TYR A 85 -7.88 0.44 7.41
N PHE A 86 -8.64 0.89 6.41
CA PHE A 86 -8.46 2.21 5.79
C PHE A 86 -9.62 3.18 6.08
N SER A 87 -9.30 4.48 6.08
CA SER A 87 -10.27 5.57 6.25
C SER A 87 -10.94 5.92 4.92
N ASN A 88 -12.23 6.27 4.96
CA ASN A 88 -13.03 6.69 3.78
C ASN A 88 -12.97 5.68 2.62
N ASP A 89 -12.93 4.39 2.95
CA ASP A 89 -12.88 3.31 1.97
C ASP A 89 -14.20 2.53 1.96
N GLU A 90 -15.07 2.87 1.02
CA GLU A 90 -16.38 2.20 0.84
C GLU A 90 -16.23 0.74 0.42
N GLY A 91 -15.10 0.38 -0.20
CA GLY A 91 -14.80 -0.98 -0.63
C GLY A 91 -14.51 -1.95 0.51
N ASN A 92 -14.40 -1.48 1.76
CA ASN A 92 -13.97 -2.26 2.93
C ASN A 92 -12.69 -3.07 2.65
N ASN A 93 -11.77 -2.47 1.90
CA ASN A 93 -10.49 -3.06 1.62
C ASN A 93 -9.70 -3.19 2.92
N THR A 94 -8.94 -4.26 3.01
CA THR A 94 -7.99 -4.49 4.11
C THR A 94 -6.75 -5.13 3.53
N CYS A 95 -5.62 -4.98 4.23
CA CYS A 95 -4.41 -5.72 3.85
C CYS A 95 -3.75 -6.38 5.07
N PRO A 96 -3.18 -7.59 4.90
CA PRO A 96 -2.53 -8.27 6.00
C PRO A 96 -1.17 -7.67 6.31
N PHE A 97 -0.70 -7.87 7.55
CA PHE A 97 0.69 -7.63 7.92
C PHE A 97 1.32 -8.87 8.59
N SER A 98 2.64 -9.01 8.46
CA SER A 98 3.38 -10.08 9.12
C SER A 98 3.51 -9.81 10.61
N ARG A 99 3.40 -10.84 11.47
CA ARG A 99 3.57 -10.71 12.94
C ARG A 99 4.80 -9.90 13.35
N ARG A 100 5.94 -10.14 12.70
CA ARG A 100 7.23 -9.45 12.97
C ARG A 100 7.24 -7.98 12.52
N LYS A 101 6.30 -7.58 11.66
CA LYS A 101 6.17 -6.22 11.13
C LYS A 101 5.20 -5.35 11.93
N TYR A 102 4.49 -5.90 12.92
CA TYR A 102 3.55 -5.13 13.74
C TYR A 102 4.20 -3.93 14.42
N LEU A 103 5.27 -4.17 15.20
CA LEU A 103 5.93 -3.12 15.96
C LEU A 103 6.55 -2.05 15.02
N PRO A 104 7.32 -2.43 13.97
CA PRO A 104 7.80 -1.49 12.97
C PRO A 104 6.69 -0.70 12.26
N LEU A 105 5.59 -1.35 11.84
CA LEU A 105 4.48 -0.67 11.17
C LEU A 105 3.85 0.39 12.08
N ARG A 106 3.64 0.04 13.35
CA ARG A 106 3.09 0.96 14.35
C ARG A 106 4.00 2.16 14.59
N GLU A 107 5.32 1.93 14.63
CA GLU A 107 6.31 2.98 14.81
C GLU A 107 6.38 3.90 13.60
N SER A 108 6.44 3.34 12.38
CA SER A 108 6.40 4.13 11.15
C SER A 108 5.12 4.95 11.01
N LEU A 109 3.95 4.41 11.40
CA LEU A 109 2.71 5.18 11.41
C LEU A 109 2.75 6.34 12.41
N LYS A 110 3.30 6.12 13.61
CA LYS A 110 3.47 7.20 14.61
C LYS A 110 4.39 8.29 14.12
N GLU A 111 5.55 7.92 13.57
CA GLU A 111 6.51 8.88 13.01
C GLU A 111 5.87 9.70 11.89
N TYR A 112 5.16 9.03 10.98
CA TYR A 112 4.46 9.68 9.88
C TYR A 112 3.44 10.72 10.36
N LEU A 113 2.64 10.41 11.39
CA LEU A 113 1.61 11.32 11.92
C LEU A 113 2.17 12.51 12.73
N LEU A 114 3.46 12.49 13.09
CA LEU A 114 4.12 13.55 13.85
C LEU A 114 4.96 14.50 12.99
N THR A 115 5.11 14.19 11.69
CA THR A 115 5.77 15.03 10.67
C THR A 115 4.76 15.82 9.85
#